data_AF-A0A401UQT6-F1
#
_entry.id   AF-A0A401UQT6-F1
#
_cell.length_a   1.000
_cell.length_b   1.000
_cell.length_c   1.000
_cell.angle_alpha   90.00
_cell.angle_beta   90.00
_cell.angle_gamma   90.00
#
_symmetry.space_group_name_H-M   'P 1'
#
loop_
_entity.id
_entity.type
_entity.pdbx_description
1 polymer ?
#
loop_
_entity_poly.entity_id
_entity_poly.type
_entity_poly.pdbx_seq_one_letter_code
_entity_poly.pdbx_strand_id
1 'polypeptide(L)'
;MLHRTIGKPIYITGEFYRKDSYLQSVDYDFIFGAGDCISFYEFSYVKKVGVYAIREAPHLYNNILKFIRNDGLQEYIPQKNYMAIISSGNKKGIIQYKGMAISGGACWKLKDFIHCKFMKKFKFY
;
A
#
# COMPACT_ATOMS: atom_id res chain seq x y z
N MET A 1 32.30 15.24 0.36
CA MET A 1 32.02 15.88 1.65
C MET A 1 31.25 14.88 2.48
N LEU A 2 31.90 14.35 3.52
CA LEU A 2 31.44 13.27 4.38
C LEU A 2 30.54 13.82 5.48
N HIS A 3 29.37 13.22 5.69
CA HIS A 3 28.78 13.16 7.03
C HIS A 3 28.44 11.71 7.38
N ARG A 4 29.39 11.10 8.07
CA ARG A 4 29.23 9.93 8.93
C ARG A 4 28.57 10.41 10.22
N THR A 5 27.40 9.88 10.55
CA THR A 5 26.88 9.89 11.92
C THR A 5 26.23 8.55 12.21
N ILE A 6 26.97 7.75 12.99
CA ILE A 6 26.49 6.85 14.07
C ILE A 6 25.51 5.72 13.68
N GLY A 7 26.04 4.49 13.65
CA GLY A 7 25.38 3.32 14.22
C GLY A 7 24.39 2.55 13.34
N LYS A 8 24.92 1.54 12.64
CA LYS A 8 24.25 0.58 11.73
C LYS A 8 23.81 1.18 10.38
N PRO A 9 24.11 0.52 9.24
CA PRO A 9 23.50 0.89 7.98
C PRO A 9 21.98 0.80 8.15
N ILE A 10 21.27 1.90 7.92
CA ILE A 10 19.85 1.84 7.59
C ILE A 10 19.84 1.05 6.29
N TYR A 11 19.48 -0.23 6.36
CA TYR A 11 19.35 -1.07 5.20
C TYR A 11 18.22 -0.48 4.36
N ILE A 12 18.57 0.37 3.39
CA ILE A 12 17.71 0.83 2.30
C ILE A 12 17.48 -0.32 1.30
N THR A 13 17.53 -1.57 1.76
CA THR A 13 17.04 -2.76 1.07
C THR A 13 15.54 -2.91 1.39
N GLY A 14 14.76 -1.88 1.06
CA GLY A 14 13.32 -1.98 0.77
C GLY A 14 12.35 -2.60 1.80
N GLU A 15 12.74 -2.80 3.06
CA GLU A 15 11.84 -3.40 4.07
C GLU A 15 11.95 -2.66 5.40
N PHE A 16 11.07 -1.69 5.63
CA PHE A 16 10.79 -1.22 6.97
C PHE A 16 10.02 -2.33 7.72
N TYR A 17 10.71 -3.06 8.60
CA TYR A 17 10.14 -4.11 9.44
C TYR A 17 9.31 -3.47 10.55
N ARG A 18 8.09 -3.96 10.79
CA ARG A 18 7.14 -3.24 11.64
C ARG A 18 6.28 -4.11 12.55
N LYS A 19 6.07 -3.61 13.78
CA LYS A 19 5.39 -4.25 14.92
C LYS A 19 3.91 -3.87 15.08
N ASP A 20 3.46 -2.70 14.62
CA ASP A 20 2.11 -2.21 14.98
C ASP A 20 1.23 -1.86 13.76
N SER A 21 -0.03 -1.55 13.99
CA SER A 21 -0.98 -1.23 12.93
C SER A 21 -0.94 0.25 12.48
N TYR A 22 0.05 1.08 12.83
CA TYR A 22 -0.01 2.56 12.69
C TYR A 22 0.74 3.21 11.49
N LEU A 23 1.37 2.46 10.58
CA LEU A 23 2.16 3.02 9.46
C LEU A 23 3.42 3.93 9.80
N GLN A 24 3.85 4.09 11.06
CA GLN A 24 5.17 4.43 11.71
C GLN A 24 6.33 3.35 11.93
N SER A 25 7.62 3.63 11.72
CA SER A 25 8.73 2.67 11.98
C SER A 25 8.81 2.18 13.43
N VAL A 26 9.33 0.96 13.66
CA VAL A 26 9.58 0.42 15.02
C VAL A 26 10.83 0.96 15.68
N ASP A 27 11.81 1.37 14.86
CA ASP A 27 13.09 1.87 15.35
C ASP A 27 13.06 3.39 15.56
N TYR A 28 12.13 4.09 14.89
CA TYR A 28 12.08 5.54 14.83
C TYR A 28 10.64 6.05 14.72
N ASP A 29 10.11 6.59 15.82
CA ASP A 29 8.72 7.09 15.91
C ASP A 29 8.41 8.24 14.92
N PHE A 30 9.42 8.93 14.40
CA PHE A 30 9.25 10.01 13.43
C PHE A 30 9.26 9.54 11.97
N ILE A 31 9.49 8.25 11.70
CA ILE A 31 9.50 7.69 10.34
C ILE A 31 8.17 7.01 10.08
N PHE A 32 7.54 7.27 8.94
CA PHE A 32 6.30 6.62 8.51
C PHE A 32 6.41 6.10 7.07
N GLY A 33 5.64 5.08 6.69
CA GLY A 33 5.68 4.47 5.36
C GLY A 33 4.38 3.77 4.93
N ALA A 34 4.23 3.59 3.62
CA ALA A 34 3.13 2.88 2.97
C ALA A 34 3.58 2.28 1.63
N GLY A 35 2.82 1.33 1.11
CA GLY A 35 3.08 0.65 -0.15
C GLY A 35 4.30 -0.25 -0.08
N ASP A 36 5.05 -0.30 -1.18
CA ASP A 36 6.09 -1.33 -1.36
C ASP A 36 7.32 -1.13 -0.46
N CYS A 37 7.45 0.01 0.23
CA CYS A 37 8.54 0.25 1.17
C CYS A 37 8.28 -0.36 2.57
N ILE A 38 7.04 -0.74 2.90
CA ILE A 38 6.72 -1.32 4.21
C ILE A 38 6.50 -2.83 4.14
N SER A 39 6.69 -3.51 5.27
CA SER A 39 6.35 -4.93 5.43
C SER A 39 5.67 -5.15 6.78
N PHE A 40 4.58 -5.91 6.77
CA PHE A 40 3.80 -6.22 7.97
C PHE A 40 4.25 -7.55 8.58
N TYR A 41 4.56 -7.56 9.87
CA TYR A 41 4.82 -8.81 10.61
C TYR A 41 3.51 -9.54 10.95
N GLU A 42 2.53 -8.83 11.51
CA GLU A 42 1.23 -9.39 11.94
C GLU A 42 0.31 -9.76 10.77
N PHE A 43 0.46 -9.07 9.63
CA PHE A 43 -0.36 -9.25 8.44
C PHE A 43 0.45 -9.84 7.28
N SER A 44 1.09 -10.99 7.51
CA SER A 44 1.95 -11.67 6.51
C SER A 44 1.25 -12.03 5.20
N TYR A 45 -0.09 -12.01 5.14
CA TYR A 45 -0.88 -12.19 3.93
C TYR A 45 -0.90 -10.97 3.00
N VAL A 46 -0.48 -9.80 3.49
CA VAL A 46 -0.46 -8.56 2.71
C VAL A 46 0.63 -8.66 1.66
N LYS A 47 0.23 -8.47 0.40
CA LYS A 47 1.15 -8.47 -0.73
C LYS A 47 1.55 -7.04 -1.08
N LYS A 48 2.76 -6.87 -1.62
CA LYS A 48 3.24 -5.62 -2.22
C LYS A 48 2.50 -5.35 -3.54
N VAL A 49 1.26 -4.85 -3.44
CA VAL A 49 0.38 -4.54 -4.57
C VAL A 49 -0.34 -3.21 -4.35
N GLY A 50 -0.53 -2.44 -5.43
CA GLY A 50 -0.97 -1.05 -5.35
C GLY A 50 -2.30 -0.78 -4.63
N VAL A 51 -3.22 -1.77 -4.55
CA VAL A 51 -4.47 -1.59 -3.80
C VAL A 51 -4.24 -1.42 -2.29
N TYR A 52 -3.21 -2.03 -1.72
CA TYR A 52 -2.84 -1.82 -0.32
C TYR A 52 -2.25 -0.42 -0.14
N ALA A 53 -1.30 -0.01 -0.99
CA ALA A 53 -0.72 1.33 -0.99
C ALA A 53 -1.79 2.45 -1.04
N ILE A 54 -2.77 2.32 -1.93
CA ILE A 54 -3.88 3.28 -2.06
C ILE A 54 -4.72 3.36 -0.77
N ARG A 55 -4.87 2.24 -0.06
CA ARG A 55 -5.67 2.17 1.18
C ARG A 55 -4.90 2.58 2.41
N GLU A 56 -3.59 2.39 2.41
CA GLU A 56 -2.69 2.83 3.47
C GLU A 56 -2.54 4.35 3.47
N ALA A 57 -2.49 4.99 2.30
CA ALA A 57 -2.31 6.44 2.15
C ALA A 57 -3.14 7.32 3.11
N PRO A 58 -4.48 7.15 3.25
CA PRO A 58 -5.26 7.97 4.19
C PRO A 58 -4.91 7.71 5.67
N HIS A 59 -4.58 6.47 6.04
CA HIS A 59 -4.15 6.14 7.41
C HIS A 59 -2.77 6.74 7.70
N LEU A 60 -1.86 6.65 6.74
CA LEU A 60 -0.53 7.24 6.80
C LEU A 60 -0.62 8.75 7.04
N TYR A 61 -1.42 9.44 6.22
CA TYR A 61 -1.64 10.88 6.35
C TYR A 61 -2.20 11.25 7.72
N ASN A 62 -3.25 10.57 8.18
CA ASN A 62 -3.86 10.84 9.48
C ASN A 62 -2.89 10.62 10.64
N ASN A 63 -2.08 9.57 10.58
CA ASN A 63 -1.14 9.25 11.65
C ASN A 63 0.04 10.21 11.69
N ILE A 64 0.53 10.70 10.55
CA ILE A 64 1.51 11.79 10.51
C ILE A 64 0.94 13.05 11.18
N LEU A 65 -0.30 13.43 10.87
CA LEU A 65 -0.94 14.59 11.50
C LEU A 65 -1.13 14.43 13.01
N LYS A 66 -1.57 13.24 13.45
CA LYS A 66 -1.73 12.92 14.87
C LYS A 66 -0.40 12.94 15.60
N PHE A 67 0.65 12.38 15.00
CA PHE A 67 2.00 12.40 15.54
C PHE A 67 2.50 13.84 15.77
N ILE A 68 2.33 14.73 14.78
CA ILE A 68 2.71 16.15 14.89
C ILE A 68 1.96 16.85 16.05
N ARG A 69 0.73 16.42 16.34
CA ARG A 69 -0.13 16.99 17.40
C ARG A 69 0.06 16.34 18.77
N ASN A 70 0.90 15.30 18.87
CA ASN A 70 0.99 14.42 20.04
C ASN A 70 -0.36 13.75 20.40
N ASP A 71 -1.19 13.49 19.39
CA ASP A 71 -2.44 12.73 19.52
C ASP A 71 -2.19 11.21 19.36
N GLY A 72 -3.09 10.40 19.91
CA GLY A 72 -3.04 8.95 19.74
C GLY A 72 -3.20 8.51 18.28
N LEU A 73 -2.29 7.66 17.80
CA LEU A 73 -2.28 7.12 16.44
C LEU A 73 -3.50 6.22 16.17
N GLN A 74 -3.86 6.08 14.90
CA GLN A 74 -4.97 5.25 14.45
C GLN A 74 -4.48 3.95 13.79
N GLU A 75 -5.00 2.82 14.23
CA GLU A 75 -4.69 1.53 13.64
C GLU A 75 -5.22 1.42 12.19
N TYR A 76 -4.45 0.69 11.38
CA TYR A 76 -4.73 0.26 10.02
C TYR A 76 -4.68 -1.26 9.99
N ILE A 77 -5.83 -1.86 9.70
CA ILE A 77 -5.95 -3.31 9.54
C ILE A 77 -6.14 -3.60 8.04
N PRO A 78 -5.16 -4.23 7.37
CA PRO A 78 -5.24 -4.55 5.95
C PRO A 78 -6.34 -5.58 5.67
N GLN A 79 -7.10 -5.37 4.59
CA GLN A 79 -8.07 -6.37 4.13
C GLN A 79 -7.36 -7.69 3.72
N LYS A 80 -7.98 -8.83 4.03
CA LYS A 80 -7.46 -10.16 3.63
C LYS A 80 -7.56 -10.45 2.13
N ASN A 81 -8.55 -9.87 1.47
CA ASN A 81 -8.87 -10.17 0.07
C ASN A 81 -8.79 -8.90 -0.77
N TYR A 82 -8.21 -9.00 -1.96
CA TYR A 82 -8.25 -7.94 -2.96
C TYR A 82 -8.63 -8.51 -4.32
N MET A 83 -9.16 -7.65 -5.19
CA MET A 83 -9.47 -7.99 -6.58
C MET A 83 -8.24 -7.72 -7.44
N ALA A 84 -7.75 -8.74 -8.14
CA ALA A 84 -6.74 -8.59 -9.18
C ALA A 84 -7.43 -8.62 -10.55
N ILE A 85 -7.11 -7.65 -11.43
CA ILE A 85 -7.59 -7.64 -12.81
C ILE A 85 -6.40 -7.55 -13.77
N ILE A 86 -6.14 -8.65 -14.46
CA ILE A 86 -4.99 -8.86 -15.34
C ILE A 86 -5.47 -8.79 -16.79
N SER A 87 -4.80 -8.02 -17.64
CA SER A 87 -5.09 -8.00 -19.08
C SER A 87 -4.44 -9.21 -19.75
N SER A 88 -5.17 -9.91 -20.61
CA SER A 88 -4.67 -11.07 -21.37
C SER A 88 -4.50 -10.79 -22.87
N GLY A 89 -4.57 -9.52 -23.29
CA GLY A 89 -4.53 -9.11 -24.70
C GLY A 89 -5.92 -9.10 -25.36
N ASN A 90 -6.01 -8.56 -26.59
CA ASN A 90 -7.24 -8.53 -27.40
C ASN A 90 -8.50 -8.02 -26.66
N LYS A 91 -8.34 -6.98 -25.83
CA LYS A 91 -9.40 -6.43 -24.96
C LYS A 91 -10.10 -7.49 -24.10
N LYS A 92 -9.35 -8.51 -23.67
CA LYS A 92 -9.76 -9.52 -22.69
C LYS A 92 -8.93 -9.36 -21.41
N GLY A 93 -9.50 -9.84 -20.31
CA GLY A 93 -8.81 -9.88 -19.03
C GLY A 93 -9.31 -11.03 -18.18
N ILE A 94 -8.64 -11.19 -17.03
CA ILE A 94 -8.95 -12.17 -16.00
C ILE A 94 -9.12 -11.39 -14.70
N ILE A 95 -10.25 -11.58 -14.03
CA ILE A 95 -10.48 -11.10 -12.66
C ILE A 95 -10.29 -12.27 -11.71
N GLN A 96 -9.47 -12.09 -10.68
CA GLN A 96 -9.37 -12.98 -9.55
C GLN A 96 -9.86 -12.26 -8.28
N TYR A 97 -10.81 -12.85 -7.57
CA TYR A 97 -11.31 -12.33 -6.30
C TYR A 97 -11.87 -13.44 -5.42
N LYS A 98 -11.44 -13.50 -4.16
CA LYS A 98 -11.92 -14.48 -3.15
C LYS A 98 -11.96 -15.94 -3.65
N GLY A 99 -10.90 -16.38 -4.33
CA GLY A 99 -10.79 -17.74 -4.87
C GLY A 99 -11.56 -17.98 -6.17
N MET A 100 -12.37 -17.04 -6.64
CA MET A 100 -13.03 -17.10 -7.95
C MET A 100 -12.16 -16.46 -9.02
N ALA A 101 -12.13 -17.07 -10.21
CA ALA A 101 -11.50 -16.51 -11.40
C ALA A 101 -12.49 -16.50 -12.56
N ILE A 102 -12.67 -15.33 -13.18
CA ILE A 102 -13.49 -15.16 -14.40
C ILE A 102 -12.65 -14.52 -15.49
N SER A 103 -12.90 -14.86 -16.74
CA SER A 103 -12.17 -14.32 -17.89
C SER A 103 -13.12 -13.83 -18.98
N GLY A 104 -12.67 -12.85 -19.77
CA GLY A 104 -13.41 -12.36 -20.94
C GLY A 104 -13.29 -10.85 -21.16
N GLY A 105 -14.03 -10.36 -22.15
CA GLY A 105 -14.01 -8.93 -22.51
C GLY A 105 -14.59 -8.00 -21.45
N ALA A 106 -15.59 -8.48 -20.69
CA ALA A 106 -16.17 -7.72 -19.57
C ALA A 106 -15.13 -7.42 -18.47
N CYS A 107 -14.20 -8.36 -18.22
CA CYS A 107 -13.12 -8.18 -17.26
C CYS A 107 -12.19 -7.01 -17.66
N TRP A 108 -11.87 -6.93 -18.96
CA TRP A 108 -11.06 -5.84 -19.50
C TRP A 108 -11.79 -4.49 -19.40
N LYS A 109 -13.07 -4.44 -19.75
CA LYS A 109 -13.89 -3.22 -19.61
C LYS A 109 -13.94 -2.73 -18.16
N LEU A 110 -14.07 -3.64 -17.19
CA LEU A 110 -14.02 -3.28 -15.77
C LEU A 110 -12.66 -2.71 -15.37
N LYS A 111 -11.56 -3.34 -15.81
CA LYS A 111 -10.20 -2.82 -15.59
C LYS A 111 -10.06 -1.40 -16.11
N ASP A 112 -10.46 -1.19 -17.36
CA ASP A 112 -10.37 0.10 -18.03
C ASP A 112 -11.18 1.17 -17.30
N PHE A 113 -12.40 0.83 -16.87
CA PHE A 113 -13.22 1.72 -16.06
C PHE A 113 -12.58 2.08 -14.72
N ILE A 114 -12.08 1.11 -13.95
CA ILE A 114 -11.43 1.35 -12.66
C ILE A 114 -10.18 2.22 -12.83
N HIS A 115 -9.35 1.90 -13.83
CA HIS A 115 -8.14 2.66 -14.14
C HIS A 115 -8.49 4.10 -14.53
N CYS A 116 -9.42 4.29 -15.47
CA CYS A 116 -9.85 5.62 -15.90
C CYS A 116 -10.48 6.41 -14.74
N LYS A 117 -11.31 5.78 -13.89
CA LYS A 117 -11.90 6.40 -12.72
C LYS A 117 -10.83 6.83 -11.71
N PHE A 118 -9.83 5.99 -11.46
CA PHE A 118 -8.70 6.32 -10.61
C PHE A 118 -7.92 7.52 -11.18
N MET A 119 -7.50 7.47 -12.44
CA MET A 119 -6.78 8.58 -13.07
C MET A 119 -7.57 9.88 -13.07
N LYS A 120 -8.89 9.84 -13.30
CA LYS A 120 -9.76 11.03 -13.22
C LYS A 120 -9.79 11.63 -11.82
N LYS A 121 -9.74 10.81 -10.77
CA LYS A 121 -9.72 11.28 -9.37
C LYS A 121 -8.42 12.05 -9.04
N PHE A 122 -7.31 11.70 -9.66
CA PHE A 122 -5.99 12.29 -9.37
C PHE A 122 -5.47 13.23 -10.48
N LYS A 123 -6.27 13.49 -11.53
CA LYS A 123 -5.87 14.35 -12.66
C LYS A 123 -5.75 15.86 -12.32
N PHE A 124 -6.23 16.26 -11.14
CA PHE A 124 -6.27 17.67 -10.69
C PHE A 124 -5.63 17.85 -9.30
N TYR A 125 -4.70 16.97 -8.94
CA TYR A 125 -3.82 17.13 -7.78
C TYR A 125 -2.41 17.48 -8.26
#